data_AF-A0A849MKX2-F1
#
_entry.id   AF-A0A849MKX2-F1
#
_cell.length_a   1.000
_cell.length_b   1.000
_cell.length_c   1.000
_cell.angle_alpha   90.00
_cell.angle_beta   90.00
_cell.angle_gamma   90.00
#
_symmetry.space_group_name_H-M   'P 1'
#
loop_
_entity.id
_entity.type
_entity.pdbx_description
1 polymer ?
#
loop_
_entity_poly.entity_id
_entity_poly.type
_entity_poly.pdbx_seq_one_letter_code
_entity_poly.pdbx_strand_id
1 'polypeptide(L)'
;MLQRFFTHPIEITIHDKAVMFNSVEDFEFALEARTAIPLDKITSAIKSSVHDLQQEAEAIAVAEDKLAHMMSKSPETSDGITMRLKSIDSSIFSKDNGWRDIIIGLNSDDSFESCKYKQVALKTYLRYLSNRLEMIKLIQAELEKQDANKQSISLATAKTGAFEINNEVESTLIDSKSGMTKLPKGKSVILDVKQGDRIEFILAKYKCELLVGEDIKFIDSNGTECLINIGINKVGRGHACSVKFSSELHEISRVHLVIANHNDQKLELTDLSTHGTYFRHIPA
;
A
#
# COMPACT_ATOMS: atom_id res chain seq x y z
N MET A 1 -21.77 -47.41 -2.78
CA MET A 1 -21.39 -46.04 -2.39
C MET A 1 -19.89 -45.96 -2.10
N LEU A 2 -19.02 -45.91 -3.13
CA LEU A 2 -17.56 -45.81 -2.94
C LEU A 2 -16.86 -45.09 -4.12
N GLN A 3 -17.52 -44.10 -4.74
CA GLN A 3 -16.99 -43.35 -5.89
C GLN A 3 -16.84 -41.84 -5.59
N ARG A 4 -16.43 -41.44 -4.37
CA ARG A 4 -16.46 -40.01 -3.98
C ARG A 4 -15.17 -39.39 -3.41
N PHE A 5 -14.03 -40.06 -3.43
CA PHE A 5 -12.79 -39.50 -2.85
C PHE A 5 -11.51 -39.70 -3.65
N PHE A 6 -11.58 -40.00 -4.95
CA PHE A 6 -10.38 -39.97 -5.79
C PHE A 6 -10.16 -38.54 -6.29
N THR A 7 -9.38 -37.75 -5.56
CA THR A 7 -8.72 -36.57 -6.13
C THR A 7 -7.79 -37.05 -7.24
N HIS A 8 -7.94 -36.50 -8.45
CA HIS A 8 -6.98 -36.80 -9.52
C HIS A 8 -5.60 -36.30 -9.09
N PRO A 9 -4.55 -37.15 -9.19
CA PRO A 9 -3.20 -36.69 -8.97
C PRO A 9 -2.83 -35.68 -10.06
N ILE A 10 -2.03 -34.68 -9.71
CA ILE A 10 -1.54 -33.69 -10.67
C ILE A 10 -0.02 -33.76 -10.75
N GLU A 11 0.51 -33.56 -11.94
CA GLU A 11 1.94 -33.47 -12.19
C GLU A 11 2.29 -32.04 -12.60
N ILE A 12 3.23 -31.42 -11.87
CA ILE A 12 3.69 -30.06 -12.12
C ILE A 12 5.20 -30.11 -12.28
N THR A 13 5.72 -29.47 -13.33
CA THR A 13 7.15 -29.21 -13.45
C THR A 13 7.52 -27.96 -12.67
N ILE A 14 8.37 -28.09 -11.64
CA ILE A 14 8.86 -26.98 -10.80
C ILE A 14 10.38 -26.99 -10.86
N HIS A 15 11.02 -25.91 -11.32
CA HIS A 15 12.47 -25.85 -11.53
C HIS A 15 13.01 -27.05 -12.32
N ASP A 16 12.38 -27.37 -13.46
CA ASP A 16 12.71 -28.48 -14.35
C ASP A 16 12.58 -29.89 -13.73
N LYS A 17 11.91 -30.01 -12.58
CA LYS A 17 11.60 -31.30 -11.95
C LYS A 17 10.11 -31.55 -11.96
N ALA A 18 9.71 -32.67 -12.53
CA ALA A 18 8.34 -33.17 -12.42
C ALA A 18 8.07 -33.62 -10.98
N VAL A 19 7.04 -33.05 -10.36
CA VAL A 19 6.56 -33.39 -9.02
C VAL A 19 5.11 -33.81 -9.14
N MET A 20 4.81 -35.00 -8.65
CA MET A 20 3.46 -35.55 -8.62
C MET A 20 2.85 -35.35 -7.23
N PHE A 21 1.64 -34.80 -7.19
CA PHE A 21 0.85 -34.63 -5.98
C PHE A 21 -0.33 -35.58 -6.02
N ASN A 22 -0.44 -36.44 -5.02
CA ASN A 22 -1.45 -37.51 -5.02
C ASN A 22 -2.81 -37.05 -4.48
N SER A 23 -2.83 -35.93 -3.75
CA SER A 23 -4.05 -35.32 -3.23
C SER A 23 -3.90 -33.82 -3.04
N VAL A 24 -5.02 -33.14 -2.78
CA VAL A 24 -5.05 -31.70 -2.50
C VAL A 24 -4.34 -31.39 -1.18
N GLU A 25 -4.42 -32.27 -0.19
CA GLU A 25 -3.76 -32.13 1.12
C GLU A 25 -2.23 -32.27 1.00
N ASP A 26 -1.75 -33.23 0.21
CA ASP A 26 -0.33 -33.40 -0.12
C ASP A 26 0.21 -32.13 -0.82
N PHE A 27 -0.56 -31.62 -1.77
CA PHE A 27 -0.26 -30.35 -2.44
C PHE A 27 -0.24 -29.16 -1.48
N GLU A 28 -1.27 -28.99 -0.64
CA GLU A 28 -1.34 -27.89 0.34
C GLU A 28 -0.14 -27.95 1.30
N PHE A 29 0.14 -29.12 1.87
CA PHE A 29 1.28 -29.36 2.74
C PHE A 29 2.61 -28.98 2.07
N ALA A 30 2.81 -29.39 0.81
CA ALA A 30 4.02 -29.03 0.06
C ALA A 30 4.13 -27.52 -0.22
N LEU A 31 3.00 -26.82 -0.40
CA LEU A 31 3.01 -25.38 -0.64
C LEU A 31 3.26 -24.54 0.62
N GLU A 32 2.98 -25.05 1.82
CA GLU A 32 3.22 -24.34 3.09
C GLU A 32 4.66 -23.79 3.18
N ALA A 33 5.65 -24.66 2.91
CA ALA A 33 7.07 -24.28 2.96
C ALA A 33 7.45 -23.20 1.93
N ARG A 34 6.68 -23.05 0.85
CA ARG A 34 6.94 -22.07 -0.22
C ARG A 34 6.45 -20.66 0.13
N THR A 35 5.77 -20.50 1.27
CA THR A 35 5.41 -19.19 1.82
C THR A 35 6.57 -18.51 2.54
N ALA A 36 7.66 -19.23 2.81
CA ALA A 36 8.88 -18.67 3.35
C ALA A 36 9.54 -17.73 2.32
N ILE A 37 10.07 -16.61 2.80
CA ILE A 37 10.74 -15.63 1.96
C ILE A 37 12.17 -16.11 1.69
N PRO A 38 12.60 -16.19 0.42
CA PRO A 38 13.98 -16.55 0.09
C PRO A 38 15.00 -15.59 0.72
N LEU A 39 16.11 -16.12 1.22
CA LEU A 39 17.14 -15.33 1.92
C LEU A 39 17.79 -14.26 1.02
N ASP A 40 17.92 -14.54 -0.27
CA ASP A 40 18.39 -13.59 -1.28
C ASP A 40 17.45 -12.39 -1.41
N LYS A 41 16.13 -12.59 -1.28
CA LYS A 41 15.15 -11.49 -1.24
C LYS A 41 15.31 -10.63 0.00
N ILE A 42 15.50 -11.23 1.17
CA ILE A 42 15.76 -10.50 2.42
C ILE A 42 17.06 -9.70 2.29
N THR A 43 18.12 -10.34 1.78
CA THR A 43 19.43 -9.70 1.61
C THR A 43 19.38 -8.56 0.60
N SER A 44 18.64 -8.72 -0.49
CA SER A 44 18.41 -7.66 -1.46
C SER A 44 17.66 -6.50 -0.83
N ALA A 45 16.58 -6.79 -0.09
CA ALA A 45 15.76 -5.77 0.56
C ALA A 45 16.54 -4.95 1.58
N ILE A 46 17.42 -5.57 2.38
CA ILE A 46 18.31 -4.86 3.32
C ILE A 46 19.26 -3.88 2.59
N LYS A 47 19.64 -4.18 1.35
CA LYS A 47 20.54 -3.36 0.53
C LYS A 47 19.81 -2.34 -0.33
N SER A 48 18.50 -2.46 -0.47
CA SER A 48 17.66 -1.56 -1.26
C SER A 48 17.47 -0.22 -0.57
N SER A 49 17.17 0.82 -1.35
CA SER A 49 16.72 2.08 -0.78
C SER A 49 15.30 1.96 -0.21
N VAL A 50 14.93 2.83 0.73
CA VAL A 50 13.56 2.91 1.26
C VAL A 50 12.53 3.13 0.14
N HIS A 51 12.91 3.91 -0.87
CA HIS A 51 12.09 4.17 -2.06
C HIS A 51 11.87 2.90 -2.89
N ASP A 52 12.91 2.12 -3.18
CA ASP A 52 12.77 0.87 -3.95
C ASP A 52 11.92 -0.15 -3.20
N LEU A 53 12.09 -0.23 -1.87
CA LEU A 53 11.25 -1.05 -1.00
C LEU A 53 9.79 -0.58 -1.03
N GLN A 54 9.54 0.72 -1.15
CA GLN A 54 8.18 1.25 -1.23
C GLN A 54 7.52 0.90 -2.56
N GLN A 55 8.25 1.04 -3.67
CA GLN A 55 7.76 0.60 -4.97
C GLN A 55 7.43 -0.90 -4.98
N GLU A 56 8.29 -1.73 -4.38
CA GLU A 56 8.05 -3.17 -4.27
C GLU A 56 6.82 -3.47 -3.40
N ALA A 57 6.66 -2.79 -2.26
CA ALA A 57 5.50 -2.94 -1.38
C ALA A 57 4.18 -2.56 -2.09
N GLU A 58 4.18 -1.47 -2.86
CA GLU A 58 3.01 -1.04 -3.63
C GLU A 58 2.67 -2.03 -4.75
N ALA A 59 3.68 -2.53 -5.47
CA ALA A 59 3.49 -3.55 -6.50
C ALA A 59 2.88 -4.86 -5.92
N ILE A 60 3.37 -5.29 -4.74
CA ILE A 60 2.82 -6.46 -4.04
C ILE A 60 1.38 -6.21 -3.60
N ALA A 61 1.08 -5.05 -3.01
CA ALA A 61 -0.28 -4.72 -2.56
C ALA A 61 -1.29 -4.69 -3.73
N VAL A 62 -0.89 -4.16 -4.90
CA VAL A 62 -1.72 -4.18 -6.11
C VAL A 62 -1.95 -5.62 -6.60
N ALA A 63 -0.93 -6.47 -6.57
CA ALA A 63 -1.07 -7.88 -6.94
C ALA A 63 -1.99 -8.64 -5.97
N GLU A 64 -1.86 -8.40 -4.67
CA GLU A 64 -2.75 -8.97 -3.64
C GLU A 64 -4.20 -8.57 -3.85
N ASP A 65 -4.49 -7.27 -4.02
CA ASP A 65 -5.87 -6.77 -4.22
C ASP A 65 -6.50 -7.38 -5.48
N LYS A 66 -5.73 -7.43 -6.58
CA LYS A 66 -6.17 -8.04 -7.84
C LYS A 66 -6.53 -9.52 -7.65
N LEU A 67 -5.67 -10.28 -6.97
CA LEU A 67 -5.87 -11.72 -6.76
C LEU A 67 -6.99 -12.00 -5.72
N ALA A 68 -7.08 -11.21 -4.65
CA ALA A 68 -8.12 -11.34 -3.64
C ALA A 68 -9.51 -11.02 -4.21
N HIS A 69 -9.64 -9.95 -5.00
CA HIS A 69 -10.88 -9.59 -5.69
C HIS A 69 -11.34 -10.67 -6.68
N MET A 70 -10.39 -11.41 -7.26
CA MET A 70 -10.70 -12.54 -8.13
C MET A 70 -11.21 -13.76 -7.35
N MET A 71 -10.68 -14.00 -6.16
CA MET A 71 -11.14 -15.07 -5.26
C MET A 71 -12.51 -14.75 -4.64
N SER A 72 -12.87 -13.48 -4.48
CA SER A 72 -14.15 -13.05 -3.89
C SER A 72 -15.35 -13.12 -4.86
N LYS A 73 -15.14 -13.25 -6.17
CA LYS A 73 -16.23 -13.39 -7.16
C LYS A 73 -16.73 -14.83 -7.17
N SER A 74 -17.98 -15.02 -6.73
CA SER A 74 -18.68 -16.27 -6.38
C SER A 74 -18.15 -17.58 -7.05
N PRO A 75 -17.98 -18.67 -6.27
CA PRO A 75 -17.51 -19.98 -6.69
C PRO A 75 -18.57 -20.87 -7.35
N GLU A 76 -19.68 -20.31 -7.85
CA GLU A 76 -20.84 -21.07 -8.31
C GLU A 76 -20.57 -22.03 -9.48
N THR A 77 -19.43 -21.90 -10.18
CA THR A 77 -18.95 -22.91 -11.11
C THR A 77 -17.43 -23.09 -11.00
N SER A 78 -16.99 -24.34 -10.94
CA SER A 78 -15.58 -24.76 -11.09
C SER A 78 -14.87 -24.08 -12.26
N ASP A 79 -15.60 -23.85 -13.35
CA ASP A 79 -15.07 -23.23 -14.58
C ASP A 79 -14.63 -21.78 -14.36
N GLY A 80 -15.21 -21.10 -13.35
CA GLY A 80 -14.93 -19.70 -13.05
C GLY A 80 -13.48 -19.45 -12.63
N ILE A 81 -12.89 -20.31 -11.79
CA ILE A 81 -11.50 -20.09 -11.33
C ILE A 81 -10.48 -20.42 -12.40
N THR A 82 -10.70 -21.49 -13.18
CA THR A 82 -9.82 -21.88 -14.29
C THR A 82 -9.78 -20.80 -15.37
N MET A 83 -10.93 -20.30 -15.81
CA MET A 83 -10.97 -19.22 -16.80
C MET A 83 -10.35 -17.91 -16.29
N ARG A 84 -10.57 -17.59 -15.01
CA ARG A 84 -9.97 -16.41 -14.37
C ARG A 84 -8.45 -16.53 -14.22
N LEU A 85 -7.93 -17.71 -13.88
CA LEU A 85 -6.50 -17.92 -13.73
C LEU A 85 -5.78 -17.91 -15.08
N LYS A 86 -6.41 -18.43 -16.14
CA LYS A 86 -5.89 -18.39 -17.51
C LYS A 86 -5.83 -16.98 -18.10
N SER A 87 -6.70 -16.07 -17.67
CA SER A 87 -6.68 -14.68 -18.14
C SER A 87 -5.62 -13.81 -17.45
N ILE A 88 -4.95 -14.33 -16.42
CA ILE A 88 -3.83 -13.65 -15.78
C ILE A 88 -2.54 -13.95 -16.52
N ASP A 89 -1.78 -12.90 -16.81
CA ASP A 89 -0.40 -13.06 -17.23
C ASP A 89 0.43 -13.70 -16.11
N SER A 90 1.02 -14.85 -16.41
CA SER A 90 1.90 -15.61 -15.52
C SER A 90 3.09 -14.78 -14.98
N SER A 91 3.45 -13.66 -15.64
CA SER A 91 4.50 -12.73 -15.19
C SER A 91 4.22 -12.13 -13.80
N ILE A 92 2.94 -11.99 -13.41
CA ILE A 92 2.50 -11.48 -12.10
C ILE A 92 2.92 -12.40 -10.94
N PHE A 93 3.09 -13.69 -11.20
CA PHE A 93 3.51 -14.63 -10.16
C PHE A 93 5.02 -14.60 -9.98
N SER A 94 5.52 -14.60 -8.75
CA SER A 94 6.97 -14.53 -8.52
C SER A 94 7.71 -15.74 -9.10
N LYS A 95 8.99 -15.55 -9.49
CA LYS A 95 9.91 -16.67 -9.75
C LYS A 95 10.25 -17.43 -8.45
N ASP A 96 10.10 -16.76 -7.31
CA ASP A 96 10.52 -17.24 -6.00
C ASP A 96 9.83 -18.56 -5.67
N ASN A 97 10.58 -19.50 -5.09
CA ASN A 97 10.08 -20.82 -4.65
C ASN A 97 9.31 -21.61 -5.72
N GLY A 98 9.48 -21.29 -7.01
CA GLY A 98 8.78 -21.93 -8.12
C GLY A 98 7.32 -21.52 -8.28
N TRP A 99 6.89 -20.38 -7.69
CA TRP A 99 5.49 -19.94 -7.74
C TRP A 99 4.93 -19.82 -9.15
N ARG A 100 5.70 -19.22 -10.08
CA ARG A 100 5.29 -19.10 -11.47
C ARG A 100 5.14 -20.47 -12.15
N ASP A 101 6.08 -21.38 -11.93
CA ASP A 101 6.05 -22.73 -12.51
C ASP A 101 4.81 -23.50 -12.05
N ILE A 102 4.49 -23.40 -10.75
CA ILE A 102 3.30 -24.02 -10.16
C ILE A 102 2.03 -23.52 -10.83
N ILE A 103 1.87 -22.20 -10.99
CA ILE A 103 0.67 -21.62 -11.60
C ILE A 103 0.58 -21.96 -13.09
N ILE A 104 1.70 -21.97 -13.82
CA ILE A 104 1.73 -22.39 -15.23
C ILE A 104 1.34 -23.87 -15.37
N GLY A 105 1.87 -24.75 -14.50
CA GLY A 105 1.52 -26.16 -14.50
C GLY A 105 0.03 -26.38 -14.23
N LEU A 106 -0.51 -25.70 -13.23
CA LEU A 106 -1.94 -25.75 -12.92
C LEU A 106 -2.83 -25.19 -14.04
N ASN A 107 -2.37 -24.15 -14.75
CA ASN A 107 -3.12 -23.57 -15.88
C ASN A 107 -3.15 -24.46 -17.12
N SER A 108 -2.24 -25.43 -17.21
CA SER A 108 -2.17 -26.39 -18.31
C SER A 108 -3.17 -27.55 -18.15
N ASP A 109 -3.69 -27.77 -16.93
CA ASP A 109 -4.71 -28.77 -16.62
C ASP A 109 -6.11 -28.12 -16.59
N ASP A 110 -6.99 -28.57 -17.47
CA ASP A 110 -8.39 -28.12 -17.58
C ASP A 110 -9.39 -29.03 -16.85
N SER A 111 -8.92 -30.05 -16.13
CA SER A 111 -9.79 -30.93 -15.36
C SER A 111 -10.56 -30.16 -14.27
N PHE A 112 -11.79 -30.58 -14.00
CA PHE A 112 -12.61 -30.03 -12.92
C PHE A 112 -11.92 -30.23 -11.55
N GLU A 113 -11.20 -31.33 -11.41
CA GLU A 113 -10.44 -31.73 -10.24
C GLU A 113 -9.27 -30.78 -9.96
N SER A 114 -8.65 -30.19 -11.00
CA SER A 114 -7.57 -29.20 -10.88
C SER A 114 -8.00 -27.90 -10.18
N CYS A 115 -9.31 -27.60 -10.15
CA CYS A 115 -9.83 -26.36 -9.58
C CYS A 115 -9.54 -26.22 -8.08
N LYS A 116 -9.55 -27.33 -7.34
CA LYS A 116 -9.18 -27.33 -5.91
C LYS A 116 -7.70 -27.00 -5.73
N TYR A 117 -6.83 -27.58 -6.56
CA TYR A 117 -5.40 -27.27 -6.55
C TYR A 117 -5.14 -25.80 -6.89
N LYS A 118 -5.84 -25.23 -7.88
CA LYS A 118 -5.78 -23.79 -8.21
C LYS A 118 -6.20 -22.90 -7.04
N GLN A 119 -7.27 -23.26 -6.33
CA GLN A 119 -7.73 -22.53 -5.14
C GLN A 119 -6.68 -22.54 -4.04
N VAL A 120 -6.12 -23.71 -3.73
CA VAL A 120 -5.07 -23.88 -2.72
C VAL A 120 -3.82 -23.08 -3.13
N ALA A 121 -3.39 -23.17 -4.38
CA ALA A 121 -2.23 -22.43 -4.88
C ALA A 121 -2.40 -20.91 -4.75
N LEU A 122 -3.56 -20.37 -5.16
CA LEU A 122 -3.85 -18.94 -5.06
C LEU A 122 -3.93 -18.46 -3.61
N LYS A 123 -4.60 -19.21 -2.73
CA LYS A 123 -4.69 -18.88 -1.30
C LYS A 123 -3.29 -18.87 -0.66
N THR A 124 -2.46 -19.87 -0.96
CA THR A 124 -1.11 -19.97 -0.39
C THR A 124 -0.16 -18.95 -0.99
N TYR A 125 -0.32 -18.60 -2.27
CA TYR A 125 0.42 -17.51 -2.91
C TYR A 125 0.05 -16.13 -2.33
N LEU A 126 -1.23 -15.87 -2.04
CA LEU A 126 -1.65 -14.66 -1.33
C LEU A 126 -0.95 -14.54 0.03
N ARG A 127 -0.87 -15.63 0.79
CA ARG A 127 -0.12 -15.65 2.06
C ARG A 127 1.39 -15.39 1.85
N TYR A 128 1.98 -15.93 0.80
CA TYR A 128 3.37 -15.61 0.42
C TYR A 128 3.57 -14.11 0.17
N LEU A 129 2.66 -13.49 -0.60
CA LEU A 129 2.69 -12.04 -0.85
C LEU A 129 2.56 -11.24 0.45
N SER A 130 1.66 -11.66 1.35
CA SER A 130 1.45 -10.97 2.62
C SER A 130 2.68 -11.06 3.51
N ASN A 131 3.31 -12.23 3.61
CA ASN A 131 4.58 -12.42 4.32
C ASN A 131 5.67 -11.50 3.74
N ARG A 132 5.80 -11.44 2.41
CA ARG A 132 6.80 -10.60 1.74
C ARG A 132 6.55 -9.11 1.99
N LEU A 133 5.30 -8.67 1.93
CA LEU A 133 4.91 -7.29 2.22
C LEU A 133 5.24 -6.91 3.67
N GLU A 134 4.99 -7.80 4.63
CA GLU A 134 5.34 -7.59 6.03
C GLU A 134 6.85 -7.47 6.23
N MET A 135 7.63 -8.37 5.61
CA MET A 135 9.09 -8.32 5.65
C MET A 135 9.63 -7.00 5.10
N ILE A 136 9.11 -6.53 3.96
CA ILE A 136 9.52 -5.24 3.37
C ILE A 136 9.21 -4.09 4.34
N LYS A 137 8.01 -4.05 4.92
CA LYS A 137 7.62 -3.02 5.89
C LYS A 137 8.50 -3.02 7.13
N LEU A 138 8.89 -4.19 7.63
CA LEU A 138 9.81 -4.31 8.77
C LEU A 138 11.19 -3.76 8.44
N ILE A 139 11.74 -4.11 7.27
CA ILE A 139 13.04 -3.59 6.82
C ILE A 139 12.98 -2.09 6.60
N GLN A 140 11.92 -1.57 5.98
CA GLN A 140 11.72 -0.13 5.79
C GLN A 140 11.72 0.61 7.12
N ALA A 141 10.93 0.15 8.08
CA ALA A 141 10.85 0.76 9.41
C ALA A 141 12.21 0.76 10.13
N GLU A 142 13.05 -0.25 9.90
CA GLU A 142 14.38 -0.32 10.48
C GLU A 142 15.40 0.60 9.78
N LEU A 143 15.35 0.70 8.45
CA LEU A 143 16.17 1.65 7.69
C LEU A 143 15.84 3.10 8.04
N GLU A 144 14.55 3.43 8.15
CA GLU A 144 14.07 4.75 8.57
C GLU A 144 14.58 5.14 9.96
N LYS A 145 14.60 4.19 10.92
CA LYS A 145 15.19 4.41 12.25
C LYS A 145 16.71 4.63 12.19
N GLN A 146 17.41 3.87 11.37
CA GLN A 146 18.87 4.01 11.23
C GLN A 146 19.25 5.36 10.61
N ASP A 147 18.48 5.86 9.66
CA ASP A 147 18.70 7.18 9.07
C ASP A 147 18.39 8.31 10.06
N ALA A 148 17.34 8.18 10.86
CA ALA A 148 17.06 9.11 11.96
C ALA A 148 18.19 9.13 13.01
N ASN A 149 18.79 7.97 13.31
CA ASN A 149 19.90 7.86 14.26
C ASN A 149 21.25 8.34 13.68
N LYS A 150 21.48 8.18 12.37
CA LYS A 150 22.65 8.75 11.70
C LYS A 150 22.56 10.27 11.61
N GLN A 151 21.37 10.83 11.39
CA GLN A 151 21.14 12.27 11.43
C GLN A 151 21.37 12.84 12.83
N SER A 152 20.92 12.18 13.90
CA SER A 152 21.13 12.64 15.28
C SER A 152 22.62 12.62 15.69
N ILE A 153 23.39 11.62 15.25
CA ILE A 153 24.84 11.54 15.46
C ILE A 153 25.58 12.59 14.61
N SER A 154 25.18 12.77 13.35
CA SER A 154 25.73 13.80 12.44
C SER A 154 25.52 15.22 12.98
N LEU A 155 24.34 15.51 13.52
CA LEU A 155 24.00 16.79 14.18
C LEU A 155 24.84 17.07 15.44
N ALA A 156 25.34 16.05 16.14
CA ALA A 156 26.23 16.22 17.27
C ALA A 156 27.69 16.51 16.86
N THR A 157 28.13 16.03 15.69
CA THR A 157 29.49 16.23 15.17
C THR A 157 29.65 17.38 14.17
N ALA A 158 28.57 17.90 13.58
CA ALA A 158 28.62 18.92 12.52
C ALA A 158 28.62 20.39 13.03
N LYS A 159 29.25 20.66 14.18
CA LYS A 159 29.66 22.01 14.58
C LYS A 159 31.02 22.39 13.97
N THR A 160 31.25 22.14 12.67
CA THR A 160 32.33 22.77 11.89
C THR A 160 32.24 22.34 10.42
N GLY A 161 32.15 23.30 9.51
CA GLY A 161 32.63 23.13 8.12
C GLY A 161 31.56 22.96 7.04
N ALA A 162 31.68 23.77 5.99
CA ALA A 162 30.75 23.99 4.89
C ALA A 162 30.60 22.85 3.86
N PHE A 163 29.41 22.84 3.23
CA PHE A 163 29.03 22.49 1.84
C PHE A 163 29.57 21.22 1.15
N GLU A 164 28.67 20.37 0.64
CA GLU A 164 28.54 20.08 -0.82
C GLU A 164 27.27 19.24 -1.16
N ILE A 165 26.92 19.23 -2.44
CA ILE A 165 25.56 19.22 -3.04
C ILE A 165 25.29 17.92 -3.83
N ASN A 166 23.99 17.61 -4.08
CA ASN A 166 23.35 16.87 -5.22
C ASN A 166 22.52 15.67 -4.73
N ASN A 167 21.28 15.36 -5.14
CA ASN A 167 20.41 15.75 -6.26
C ASN A 167 18.95 15.42 -5.87
N GLU A 168 18.15 16.37 -5.35
CA GLU A 168 16.68 16.22 -5.23
C GLU A 168 16.04 17.61 -5.31
N VAL A 169 15.83 18.14 -6.53
CA VAL A 169 15.54 19.57 -6.75
C VAL A 169 14.05 19.91 -6.80
N GLU A 170 13.11 18.96 -6.72
CA GLU A 170 11.68 19.31 -6.83
C GLU A 170 10.82 19.10 -5.58
N SER A 171 11.19 18.21 -4.64
CA SER A 171 10.46 18.01 -3.37
C SER A 171 11.02 18.84 -2.21
N THR A 172 12.30 19.22 -2.26
CA THR A 172 13.03 19.91 -1.17
C THR A 172 12.75 21.42 -1.08
N LEU A 173 12.12 22.01 -2.10
CA LEU A 173 11.77 23.44 -2.09
C LEU A 173 10.67 23.77 -1.06
N ILE A 174 9.88 22.78 -0.63
CA ILE A 174 8.83 22.99 0.37
C ILE A 174 9.40 22.82 1.79
N ASP A 175 10.34 21.90 1.99
CA ASP A 175 10.87 21.52 3.30
C ASP A 175 11.80 22.57 3.92
N SER A 176 12.49 23.40 3.13
CA SER A 176 13.55 24.27 3.63
C SER A 176 13.18 25.76 3.77
N LYS A 177 11.95 26.17 3.40
CA LYS A 177 11.52 27.60 3.46
C LYS A 177 10.11 27.88 4.02
N SER A 178 9.27 26.87 4.27
CA SER A 178 7.83 27.10 4.56
C SER A 178 7.42 26.98 6.04
N GLY A 179 8.24 26.37 6.90
CA GLY A 179 7.89 26.12 8.31
C GLY A 179 6.67 25.20 8.48
N MET A 180 6.39 24.36 7.47
CA MET A 180 5.29 23.39 7.49
C MET A 180 5.76 22.02 7.99
N THR A 181 4.86 21.28 8.64
CA THR A 181 5.10 19.94 9.16
C THR A 181 4.41 18.91 8.28
N LYS A 182 5.10 17.83 7.91
CA LYS A 182 4.49 16.73 7.17
C LYS A 182 3.56 15.91 8.07
N LEU A 183 2.34 15.62 7.61
CA LEU A 183 1.47 14.67 8.31
C LEU A 183 2.01 13.24 8.14
N PRO A 184 2.09 12.45 9.23
CA PRO A 184 2.43 11.04 9.13
C PRO A 184 1.31 10.27 8.43
N LYS A 185 1.64 9.60 7.33
CA LYS A 185 0.66 8.84 6.54
C LYS A 185 -0.03 7.76 7.38
N GLY A 186 -1.36 7.75 7.34
CA GLY A 186 -2.23 6.81 8.04
C GLY A 186 -2.31 7.02 9.56
N LYS A 187 -1.63 8.03 10.11
CA LYS A 187 -1.71 8.37 11.53
C LYS A 187 -2.43 9.69 11.73
N SER A 188 -3.30 9.69 12.72
CA SER A 188 -4.02 10.88 13.16
C SER A 188 -3.12 11.84 13.91
N VAL A 189 -3.10 13.10 13.49
CA VAL A 189 -2.55 14.21 14.25
C VAL A 189 -3.71 15.04 14.79
N ILE A 190 -3.72 15.24 16.09
CA ILE A 190 -4.78 15.99 16.78
C ILE A 190 -4.31 17.44 16.95
N LEU A 191 -5.19 18.38 16.59
CA LEU A 191 -5.00 19.80 16.77
C LEU A 191 -6.17 20.36 17.59
N ASP A 192 -5.83 21.09 18.65
CA ASP A 192 -6.79 21.94 19.33
C ASP A 192 -6.85 23.28 18.59
N VAL A 193 -8.06 23.69 18.21
CA VAL A 193 -8.30 24.89 17.39
C VAL A 193 -9.22 25.87 18.11
N LYS A 194 -9.05 27.16 17.82
CA LYS A 194 -9.88 28.25 18.34
C LYS A 194 -10.37 29.13 17.20
N GLN A 195 -11.46 29.84 17.45
CA GLN A 195 -11.97 30.83 16.51
C GLN A 195 -10.88 31.87 16.20
N GLY A 196 -10.65 32.11 14.90
CA GLY A 196 -9.57 32.92 14.36
C GLY A 196 -8.36 32.11 13.88
N ASP A 197 -8.24 30.84 14.27
CA ASP A 197 -7.13 29.99 13.83
C ASP A 197 -7.20 29.71 12.32
N ARG A 198 -6.01 29.60 11.72
CA ARG A 198 -5.84 29.19 10.32
C ARG A 198 -4.90 28.00 10.25
N ILE A 199 -5.31 26.97 9.52
CA ILE A 199 -4.44 25.82 9.22
C ILE A 199 -4.17 25.84 7.73
N GLU A 200 -2.91 26.08 7.37
CA GLU A 200 -2.49 25.99 5.98
C GLU A 200 -2.09 24.56 5.65
N PHE A 201 -2.46 24.09 4.45
CA PHE A 201 -2.14 22.78 3.92
C PHE A 201 -1.39 22.88 2.60
N ILE A 202 -0.52 21.91 2.36
CA ILE A 202 -0.07 21.54 1.03
C ILE A 202 -0.46 20.09 0.79
N LEU A 203 -1.43 19.89 -0.11
CA LEU A 203 -1.88 18.57 -0.56
C LEU A 203 -1.16 18.24 -1.87
N ALA A 204 -0.21 17.31 -1.84
CA ALA A 204 0.78 17.13 -2.91
C ALA A 204 1.58 18.42 -3.20
N LYS A 205 1.08 19.28 -4.11
CA LYS A 205 1.64 20.59 -4.47
C LYS A 205 0.63 21.74 -4.36
N TYR A 206 -0.62 21.43 -4.01
CA TYR A 206 -1.73 22.38 -4.00
C TYR A 206 -1.85 23.01 -2.62
N LYS A 207 -1.78 24.34 -2.58
CA LYS A 207 -1.99 25.11 -1.35
C LYS A 207 -3.48 25.16 -1.04
N CYS A 208 -3.83 24.81 0.18
CA CYS A 208 -5.18 24.87 0.70
C CYS A 208 -5.15 25.44 2.10
N GLU A 209 -6.30 25.79 2.65
CA GLU A 209 -6.39 26.30 4.00
C GLU A 209 -7.67 25.88 4.68
N LEU A 210 -7.64 25.90 6.00
CA LEU A 210 -8.81 25.75 6.83
C LEU A 210 -8.90 26.96 7.75
N LEU A 211 -10.03 27.65 7.71
CA LEU A 211 -10.33 28.81 8.53
C LEU A 211 -11.33 28.40 9.61
N VAL A 212 -10.99 28.70 10.87
CA VAL A 212 -11.83 28.40 12.02
C VAL A 212 -12.58 29.68 12.39
N GLY A 213 -13.81 29.83 11.86
CA GLY A 213 -14.68 30.97 12.13
C GLY A 213 -15.80 30.63 13.11
N GLU A 214 -16.99 31.18 12.88
CA GLU A 214 -18.23 30.62 13.47
C GLU A 214 -18.49 29.20 12.94
N ASP A 215 -18.17 28.97 11.67
CA ASP A 215 -18.09 27.65 11.04
C ASP A 215 -16.64 27.36 10.62
N ILE A 216 -16.28 26.07 10.55
CA ILE A 216 -15.00 25.63 9.99
C ILE A 216 -15.14 25.47 8.48
N LYS A 217 -14.29 26.17 7.73
CA LYS A 217 -14.29 26.14 6.26
C LYS A 217 -12.96 25.64 5.73
N PHE A 218 -12.99 24.72 4.79
CA PHE A 218 -11.84 24.34 3.97
C PHE A 218 -11.88 25.11 2.65
N ILE A 219 -10.77 25.71 2.26
CA ILE A 219 -10.61 26.47 1.03
C ILE A 219 -9.58 25.76 0.16
N ASP A 220 -10.00 25.34 -1.03
CA ASP A 220 -9.13 24.65 -1.97
C ASP A 220 -8.15 25.60 -2.68
N SER A 221 -7.29 25.06 -3.55
CA SER A 221 -6.31 25.85 -4.31
C SER A 221 -6.91 26.81 -5.33
N ASN A 222 -8.20 26.68 -5.63
CA ASN A 222 -8.94 27.55 -6.54
C ASN A 222 -9.77 28.60 -5.77
N GLY A 223 -9.70 28.62 -4.44
CA GLY A 223 -10.48 29.52 -3.59
C GLY A 223 -11.91 29.04 -3.31
N THR A 224 -12.24 27.78 -3.63
CA THR A 224 -13.57 27.22 -3.37
C THR A 224 -13.70 26.88 -1.89
N GLU A 225 -14.69 27.47 -1.23
CA GLU A 225 -14.99 27.18 0.18
C GLU A 225 -15.92 25.98 0.32
N CYS A 226 -15.59 25.07 1.23
CA CYS A 226 -16.41 23.92 1.62
C CYS A 226 -16.52 23.86 3.14
N LEU A 227 -17.73 23.66 3.66
CA LEU A 227 -17.94 23.52 5.11
C LEU A 227 -17.39 22.18 5.63
N ILE A 228 -16.72 22.22 6.78
CA ILE A 228 -16.24 21.06 7.53
C ILE A 228 -17.19 20.81 8.69
N ASN A 229 -18.14 19.91 8.49
CA ASN A 229 -19.16 19.59 9.49
C ASN A 229 -18.58 18.78 10.65
N ILE A 230 -19.26 18.75 11.79
CA ILE A 230 -18.95 17.80 12.87
C ILE A 230 -19.02 16.36 12.32
N GLY A 231 -18.04 15.54 12.69
CA GLY A 231 -17.84 14.19 12.19
C GLY A 231 -16.71 14.09 11.16
N ILE A 232 -16.78 13.08 10.28
CA ILE A 232 -15.70 12.74 9.34
C ILE A 232 -15.90 13.47 8.02
N ASN A 233 -14.94 14.31 7.64
CA ASN A 233 -14.90 15.01 6.37
C ASN A 233 -13.75 14.46 5.53
N LYS A 234 -14.07 13.95 4.34
CA LYS A 234 -13.07 13.41 3.41
C LYS A 234 -12.72 14.47 2.36
N VAL A 235 -11.43 14.67 2.15
CA VAL A 235 -10.88 15.63 1.18
C VAL A 235 -10.17 14.84 0.08
N GLY A 236 -10.51 15.06 -1.18
CA GLY A 236 -9.88 14.37 -2.31
C GLY A 236 -10.67 14.45 -3.60
N ARG A 237 -10.22 13.75 -4.64
CA ARG A 237 -10.90 13.73 -5.96
C ARG A 237 -12.06 12.73 -6.06
N GLY A 238 -12.20 11.86 -5.08
CA GLY A 238 -13.20 10.80 -5.10
C GLY A 238 -14.62 11.35 -4.92
N HIS A 239 -15.59 10.71 -5.55
CA HIS A 239 -17.02 11.08 -5.44
C HIS A 239 -17.59 11.06 -4.01
N ALA A 240 -16.98 10.32 -3.09
CA ALA A 240 -17.41 10.20 -1.70
C ALA A 240 -16.72 11.22 -0.76
N CYS A 241 -16.02 12.23 -1.32
CA CYS A 241 -15.37 13.28 -0.55
C CYS A 241 -16.34 14.44 -0.28
N SER A 242 -16.38 14.90 0.97
CA SER A 242 -17.09 16.10 1.39
C SER A 242 -16.48 17.35 0.76
N VAL A 243 -15.15 17.38 0.65
CA VAL A 243 -14.41 18.40 -0.08
C VAL A 243 -13.82 17.77 -1.33
N LYS A 244 -14.41 18.09 -2.49
CA LYS A 244 -14.11 17.41 -3.75
C LYS A 244 -13.23 18.25 -4.65
N PHE A 245 -12.05 17.73 -4.96
CA PHE A 245 -11.16 18.27 -5.99
C PHE A 245 -11.58 17.80 -7.39
N SER A 246 -11.21 18.56 -8.42
CA SER A 246 -11.39 18.14 -9.82
C SER A 246 -10.73 16.78 -10.07
N SER A 247 -11.38 15.93 -10.87
CA SER A 247 -10.87 14.61 -11.24
C SER A 247 -9.58 14.65 -12.05
N GLU A 248 -9.27 15.80 -12.65
CA GLU A 248 -8.08 16.04 -13.47
C GLU A 248 -6.81 16.27 -12.62
N LEU A 249 -6.96 16.57 -11.33
CA LEU A 249 -5.85 16.76 -10.40
C LEU A 249 -5.36 15.39 -9.90
N HIS A 250 -4.62 14.69 -10.76
CA HIS A 250 -4.19 13.31 -10.52
C HIS A 250 -3.25 13.14 -9.32
N GLU A 251 -2.52 14.19 -8.93
CA GLU A 251 -1.68 14.16 -7.73
C GLU A 251 -2.51 14.17 -6.44
N ILE A 252 -3.76 14.66 -6.50
CA ILE A 252 -4.72 14.55 -5.40
C ILE A 252 -5.32 13.13 -5.41
N SER A 253 -5.26 12.46 -4.27
CA SER A 253 -5.72 11.09 -4.11
C SER A 253 -7.25 11.04 -4.06
N ARG A 254 -7.84 9.88 -4.35
CA ARG A 254 -9.32 9.70 -4.29
C ARG A 254 -9.87 10.04 -2.91
N VAL A 255 -9.12 9.71 -1.86
CA VAL A 255 -9.21 10.27 -0.52
C VAL A 255 -7.78 10.64 -0.16
N HIS A 256 -7.51 11.91 0.07
CA HIS A 256 -6.16 12.45 0.26
C HIS A 256 -5.96 12.83 1.73
N LEU A 257 -6.90 13.56 2.32
CA LEU A 257 -6.89 13.95 3.72
C LEU A 257 -8.24 13.62 4.34
N VAL A 258 -8.23 13.12 5.58
CA VAL A 258 -9.43 13.00 6.40
C VAL A 258 -9.33 13.99 7.54
N ILE A 259 -10.38 14.78 7.71
CA ILE A 259 -10.53 15.76 8.79
C ILE A 259 -11.73 15.32 9.62
N ALA A 260 -11.45 14.75 10.80
CA ALA A 260 -12.49 14.48 11.79
C ALA A 260 -12.63 15.69 12.71
N ASN A 261 -13.78 16.34 12.62
CA ASN A 261 -14.15 17.46 13.47
C ASN A 261 -14.99 16.94 14.64
N HIS A 262 -14.45 17.02 15.86
CA HIS A 262 -15.13 16.45 17.02
C HIS A 262 -16.17 17.38 17.62
N ASN A 263 -15.92 18.70 17.63
CA ASN A 263 -16.75 19.70 18.33
C ASN A 263 -16.37 21.17 17.99
N ASP A 264 -15.85 21.42 16.79
CA ASP A 264 -15.33 22.71 16.32
C ASP A 264 -14.14 23.29 17.12
N GLN A 265 -13.65 22.57 18.12
CA GLN A 265 -12.49 22.93 18.95
C GLN A 265 -11.35 21.93 18.83
N LYS A 266 -11.63 20.75 18.27
CA LYS A 266 -10.67 19.67 18.13
C LYS A 266 -10.80 19.04 16.76
N LEU A 267 -9.71 19.14 15.99
CA LEU A 267 -9.57 18.53 14.68
C LEU A 267 -8.60 17.36 14.75
N GLU A 268 -8.93 16.30 14.03
CA GLU A 268 -8.07 15.15 13.86
C GLU A 268 -7.79 14.96 12.37
N LEU A 269 -6.52 15.09 12.01
CA LEU A 269 -6.04 15.09 10.64
C LEU A 269 -5.35 13.78 10.33
N THR A 270 -5.80 13.06 9.31
CA THR A 270 -5.15 11.82 8.85
C THR A 270 -4.82 11.92 7.37
N ASP A 271 -3.52 11.87 7.04
CA ASP A 271 -3.07 11.81 5.66
C ASP A 271 -3.25 10.41 5.08
N LEU A 272 -4.06 10.28 4.04
CA LEU A 272 -4.26 9.04 3.27
C LEU A 272 -3.68 9.14 1.86
N SER A 273 -2.92 10.19 1.58
CA SER A 273 -2.46 10.52 0.25
C SER A 273 -1.30 9.65 -0.24
N THR A 274 -1.14 9.66 -1.56
CA THR A 274 0.04 9.09 -2.22
C THR A 274 1.22 10.05 -2.17
N HIS A 275 0.98 11.35 -2.39
CA HIS A 275 2.01 12.39 -2.54
C HIS A 275 2.34 13.17 -1.26
N GLY A 276 1.68 12.84 -0.16
CA GLY A 276 1.88 13.47 1.14
C GLY A 276 1.02 14.72 1.35
N THR A 277 0.70 14.96 2.61
CA THR A 277 0.11 16.20 3.10
C THR A 277 1.08 16.90 4.05
N TYR A 278 1.28 18.21 3.87
CA TYR A 278 1.98 19.07 4.82
C TYR A 278 0.98 20.07 5.40
N PHE A 279 1.17 20.47 6.64
CA PHE A 279 0.30 21.43 7.31
C PHE A 279 1.09 22.38 8.21
N ARG A 280 0.49 23.52 8.51
CA ARG A 280 0.98 24.48 9.51
C ARG A 280 -0.21 25.12 10.20
N HIS A 281 -0.27 24.97 11.52
CA HIS A 281 -1.26 25.64 12.35
C HIS A 281 -0.76 27.03 12.72
N ILE A 282 -1.56 28.04 12.38
CA ILE A 282 -1.33 29.45 12.68
C ILE A 282 -2.43 29.85 13.66
N PRO A 283 -2.11 29.96 14.97
CA PRO A 283 -3.08 30.39 15.94
C PRO A 283 -3.49 31.85 15.71
N ALA A 284 -4.72 32.19 16.13
CA ALA A 284 -5.25 33.56 16.13
C ALA A 284 -4.39 34.56 16.92
#